data_AF-A0A7S2IEH0-F1
#
_entry.id   AF-A0A7S2IEH0-F1
#
_cell.length_a   1.000
_cell.length_b   1.000
_cell.length_c   1.000
_cell.angle_alpha   90.00
_cell.angle_beta   90.00
_cell.angle_gamma   90.00
#
_symmetry.space_group_name_H-M   'P 1'
#
loop_
_entity.id
_entity.type
_entity.pdbx_description
1 polymer ?
#
loop_
_entity_poly.entity_id
_entity_poly.type
_entity_poly.pdbx_seq_one_letter_code
_entity_poly.pdbx_strand_id
1 'polypeptide(L)'
;TRTPSSTAGSEWQQQAQHTSCTAYFNMRFDLDGLDVFFPYERIYLEQHQYMRSLKQALDAGGHCLLEMPTGTGKTVCLLSLITSYQFANPSAGKLVYCTRTVPEMNSVMEELATVLSYRAEQLQDDQNQQEVGDNGGTAMDGSGAKDIEDVVSADTPESNNGVRKRKRRRVFRRKGGGPPMGSIPDNGGAGGSGVLALCLSSRRNMCVHERVMEESDREAVDAACRSMTATWVLERAAKNPGSIETCPYYDNFHAAGESTSLPSGVYD
;
A
#
# COMPACT_ATOMS: atom_id res chain seq x y z
N THR A 1 -44.38 -55.09 8.06
CA THR A 1 -44.97 -53.81 7.62
C THR A 1 -43.83 -52.80 7.53
N ARG A 2 -43.25 -52.52 6.34
CA ARG A 2 -43.75 -51.62 5.27
C ARG A 2 -44.06 -50.18 5.73
N THR A 3 -43.06 -49.28 5.60
CA THR A 3 -43.02 -48.03 4.76
C THR A 3 -44.18 -47.00 4.84
N PRO A 4 -43.96 -45.66 4.67
CA PRO A 4 -42.99 -45.05 3.73
C PRO A 4 -42.27 -43.73 4.18
N SER A 5 -41.76 -42.98 3.18
CA SER A 5 -41.05 -41.67 3.12
C SER A 5 -41.90 -40.45 3.59
N SER A 6 -41.45 -39.18 3.61
CA SER A 6 -40.46 -38.40 2.79
C SER A 6 -39.93 -37.15 3.53
N THR A 7 -38.65 -36.74 3.44
CA THR A 7 -37.98 -35.86 2.43
C THR A 7 -38.19 -34.34 2.63
N ALA A 8 -37.18 -33.55 2.23
CA ALA A 8 -37.01 -32.07 2.29
C ALA A 8 -36.53 -31.49 3.65
N GLY A 9 -35.59 -30.54 3.70
CA GLY A 9 -34.76 -29.99 2.61
C GLY A 9 -33.50 -29.27 3.14
N SER A 10 -32.35 -29.46 2.49
CA SER A 10 -31.03 -28.98 2.94
C SER A 10 -30.37 -28.10 1.89
N GLU A 11 -30.89 -26.89 1.71
CA GLU A 11 -30.61 -26.03 0.54
C GLU A 11 -30.16 -24.61 0.92
N TRP A 12 -28.92 -24.45 1.39
CA TRP A 12 -28.19 -23.16 1.35
C TRP A 12 -26.65 -23.34 1.22
N GLN A 13 -26.17 -24.54 0.84
CA GLN A 13 -24.75 -24.90 0.98
C GLN A 13 -24.04 -25.25 -0.34
N GLN A 14 -24.61 -24.91 -1.50
CA GLN A 14 -24.03 -25.21 -2.83
C GLN A 14 -24.13 -24.05 -3.82
N GLN A 15 -23.13 -23.16 -3.82
CA GLN A 15 -22.74 -22.39 -5.02
C GLN A 15 -21.21 -22.28 -5.17
N ALA A 16 -20.46 -23.22 -4.58
CA ALA A 16 -19.00 -23.32 -4.69
C ALA A 16 -18.59 -24.19 -5.89
N GLN A 17 -18.89 -23.76 -7.12
CA GLN A 17 -18.50 -24.51 -8.32
C GLN A 17 -17.00 -24.39 -8.61
N HIS A 18 -16.32 -25.54 -8.63
CA HIS A 18 -14.89 -25.64 -8.92
C HIS A 18 -14.51 -25.09 -10.32
N THR A 19 -13.62 -24.11 -10.36
CA THR A 19 -12.66 -23.96 -11.47
C THR A 19 -11.23 -23.82 -10.93
N SER A 20 -10.29 -24.57 -11.50
CA SER A 20 -8.93 -24.67 -10.97
C SER A 20 -8.03 -23.54 -11.47
N CYS A 21 -7.81 -22.54 -10.62
CA CYS A 21 -6.70 -21.61 -10.72
C CYS A 21 -6.30 -21.18 -9.29
N THR A 22 -5.01 -21.07 -9.00
CA THR A 22 -4.57 -20.34 -7.80
C THR A 22 -4.88 -18.87 -8.01
N ALA A 23 -5.86 -18.31 -7.33
CA ALA A 23 -6.08 -16.87 -7.37
C ALA A 23 -4.86 -16.13 -6.79
N TYR A 24 -4.56 -14.94 -7.31
CA TYR A 24 -4.13 -13.90 -6.40
C TYR A 24 -5.41 -13.48 -5.66
N PHE A 25 -5.42 -13.56 -4.33
CA PHE A 25 -6.62 -13.24 -3.54
C PHE A 25 -6.74 -11.72 -3.44
N ASN A 26 -7.27 -11.13 -4.50
CA ASN A 26 -7.58 -9.71 -4.62
C ASN A 26 -8.78 -9.38 -3.72
N MET A 27 -8.50 -9.18 -2.43
CA MET A 27 -9.46 -8.73 -1.44
C MET A 27 -9.67 -7.22 -1.57
N ARG A 28 -10.75 -6.91 -2.27
CA ARG A 28 -11.24 -5.59 -2.63
C ARG A 28 -12.76 -5.63 -2.48
N PHE A 29 -13.35 -4.65 -1.80
CA PHE A 29 -14.78 -4.66 -1.50
C PHE A 29 -15.36 -3.23 -1.47
N ASP A 30 -16.63 -3.10 -1.84
CA ASP A 30 -17.37 -1.86 -1.64
C ASP A 30 -17.80 -1.71 -0.19
N LEU A 31 -17.56 -0.53 0.36
CA LEU A 31 -17.97 -0.09 1.68
C LEU A 31 -18.82 1.18 1.54
N ASP A 32 -20.11 1.00 1.32
CA ASP A 32 -21.09 2.07 1.19
C ASP A 32 -20.66 3.11 0.12
N GLY A 33 -20.29 2.61 -1.08
CA GLY A 33 -19.84 3.41 -2.22
C GLY A 33 -18.34 3.75 -2.24
N LEU A 34 -17.54 3.23 -1.30
CA LEU A 34 -16.08 3.34 -1.30
C LEU A 34 -15.44 1.98 -1.59
N ASP A 35 -14.62 1.93 -2.63
CA ASP A 35 -13.77 0.78 -2.96
C ASP A 35 -12.57 0.68 -2.00
N VAL A 36 -12.48 -0.39 -1.20
CA VAL A 36 -11.46 -0.55 -0.15
C VAL A 36 -10.46 -1.65 -0.49
N PHE A 37 -9.17 -1.30 -0.47
CA PHE A 37 -8.04 -2.22 -0.69
C PHE A 37 -7.57 -2.84 0.64
N PHE A 38 -7.78 -4.14 0.83
CA PHE A 38 -7.47 -4.84 2.08
C PHE A 38 -6.42 -5.96 1.89
N PRO A 39 -5.24 -5.92 2.55
CA PRO A 39 -4.09 -6.77 2.21
C PRO A 39 -4.13 -8.22 2.72
N TYR A 40 -5.27 -8.69 3.25
CA TYR A 40 -5.42 -10.04 3.81
C TYR A 40 -6.61 -10.79 3.19
N GLU A 41 -6.49 -12.12 3.07
CA GLU A 41 -7.47 -13.02 2.43
C GLU A 41 -8.91 -12.90 3.00
N ARG A 42 -9.07 -12.44 4.25
CA ARG A 42 -10.37 -12.40 4.94
C ARG A 42 -10.50 -11.18 5.83
N ILE A 43 -11.71 -10.62 5.82
CA ILE A 43 -12.19 -9.55 6.70
C ILE A 43 -13.16 -10.15 7.73
N TYR A 44 -13.02 -9.77 9.00
CA TYR A 44 -13.98 -10.13 10.05
C TYR A 44 -15.18 -9.17 10.07
N LEU A 45 -16.34 -9.62 10.57
CA LEU A 45 -17.56 -8.81 10.58
C LEU A 45 -17.39 -7.53 11.42
N GLU A 46 -16.67 -7.64 12.53
CA GLU A 46 -16.31 -6.57 13.45
C GLU A 46 -15.41 -5.52 12.77
N GLN A 47 -14.47 -5.96 11.92
CA GLN A 47 -13.63 -5.07 11.12
C GLN A 47 -14.46 -4.29 10.08
N HIS A 48 -15.40 -4.97 9.41
CA HIS A 48 -16.30 -4.32 8.45
C HIS A 48 -17.23 -3.31 9.14
N GLN A 49 -17.77 -3.65 10.33
CA GLN A 49 -18.60 -2.74 11.12
C GLN A 49 -17.80 -1.52 11.60
N TYR A 50 -16.56 -1.73 12.08
CA TYR A 50 -15.65 -0.64 12.44
C TYR A 50 -15.36 0.30 11.27
N MET A 51 -15.00 -0.25 10.09
CA MET A 51 -14.70 0.56 8.92
C MET A 51 -15.92 1.32 8.40
N ARG A 52 -17.13 0.73 8.45
CA ARG A 52 -18.38 1.45 8.12
C ARG A 52 -18.59 2.66 9.04
N SER A 53 -18.51 2.45 10.35
CA SER A 53 -18.68 3.53 11.35
C SER A 53 -17.62 4.63 11.21
N LEU A 54 -16.38 4.26 10.88
CA LEU A 54 -15.31 5.22 10.62
C LEU A 54 -15.53 5.99 9.31
N LYS A 55 -15.95 5.34 8.22
CA LYS A 55 -16.33 6.01 6.95
C LYS A 55 -17.43 7.05 7.18
N GLN A 56 -18.50 6.67 7.89
CA GLN A 56 -19.62 7.57 8.19
C GLN A 56 -19.20 8.80 9.00
N ALA A 57 -18.21 8.67 9.91
CA ALA A 57 -17.66 9.81 10.64
C ALA A 57 -16.82 10.76 9.76
N LEU A 58 -16.06 10.21 8.79
CA LEU A 58 -15.28 10.98 7.82
C LEU A 58 -16.20 11.72 6.83
N ASP A 59 -17.20 11.02 6.28
CA ASP A 59 -18.21 11.58 5.37
C ASP A 59 -18.99 12.74 6.05
N ALA A 60 -19.22 12.64 7.36
CA ALA A 60 -19.86 13.69 8.17
C ALA A 60 -18.91 14.82 8.61
N GLY A 61 -17.60 14.72 8.34
CA GLY A 61 -16.58 15.68 8.80
C GLY A 61 -16.44 15.78 10.32
N GLY A 62 -16.85 14.73 11.06
CA GLY A 62 -17.03 14.75 12.50
C GLY A 62 -15.95 14.01 13.31
N HIS A 63 -16.08 14.07 14.63
CA HIS A 63 -15.29 13.25 15.56
C HIS A 63 -16.06 11.97 15.93
N CYS A 64 -15.36 10.84 16.01
CA CYS A 64 -15.93 9.57 16.46
C CYS A 64 -15.08 8.92 17.56
N LEU A 65 -15.76 8.25 18.50
CA LEU A 65 -15.13 7.33 19.45
C LEU A 65 -15.46 5.91 19.03
N LEU A 66 -14.44 5.11 18.69
CA LEU A 66 -14.61 3.75 18.17
C LEU A 66 -13.76 2.75 18.96
N GLU A 67 -14.45 1.81 19.62
CA GLU A 67 -13.84 0.68 20.32
C GLU A 67 -13.65 -0.52 19.38
N MET A 68 -12.53 -1.23 19.54
CA MET A 68 -12.31 -2.58 19.01
C MET A 68 -11.49 -3.37 20.03
N PRO A 69 -11.78 -4.67 20.24
CA PRO A 69 -10.97 -5.51 21.11
C PRO A 69 -9.57 -5.75 20.53
N THR A 70 -8.58 -5.90 21.41
CA THR A 70 -7.17 -6.10 21.03
C THR A 70 -6.96 -7.35 20.18
N GLY A 71 -6.03 -7.28 19.22
CA GLY A 71 -5.66 -8.40 18.34
C GLY A 71 -6.52 -8.55 17.08
N THR A 72 -7.56 -7.73 16.89
CA THR A 72 -8.48 -7.80 15.73
C THR A 72 -8.01 -7.02 14.48
N GLY A 73 -6.73 -6.67 14.37
CA GLY A 73 -6.19 -5.96 13.20
C GLY A 73 -6.72 -4.53 13.00
N LYS A 74 -7.10 -3.84 14.09
CA LYS A 74 -7.64 -2.46 14.07
C LYS A 74 -6.79 -1.50 13.21
N THR A 75 -5.47 -1.56 13.36
CA THR A 75 -4.51 -0.70 12.67
C THR A 75 -4.62 -0.89 11.15
N VAL A 76 -4.40 -2.10 10.63
CA VAL A 76 -4.67 -2.48 9.22
C VAL A 76 -6.01 -1.95 8.73
N CYS A 77 -7.10 -2.19 9.47
CA CYS A 77 -8.45 -1.81 9.04
C CYS A 77 -8.60 -0.28 8.90
N LEU A 78 -8.06 0.49 9.85
CA LEU A 78 -8.00 1.94 9.76
C LEU A 78 -7.14 2.37 8.57
N LEU A 79 -5.94 1.82 8.41
CA LEU A 79 -5.00 2.21 7.35
C LEU A 79 -5.54 1.89 5.95
N SER A 80 -6.07 0.68 5.73
CA SER A 80 -6.78 0.31 4.49
C SER A 80 -7.94 1.23 4.20
N LEU A 81 -8.75 1.61 5.20
CA LEU A 81 -9.85 2.53 4.98
C LEU A 81 -9.37 3.93 4.61
N ILE A 82 -8.52 4.58 5.44
CA ILE A 82 -8.15 5.99 5.20
C ILE A 82 -7.34 6.14 3.91
N THR A 83 -6.47 5.19 3.57
CA THR A 83 -5.71 5.25 2.31
C THR A 83 -6.61 5.08 1.09
N SER A 84 -7.62 4.20 1.15
CA SER A 84 -8.63 4.06 0.10
C SER A 84 -9.52 5.32 0.03
N TYR A 85 -9.92 5.88 1.18
CA TYR A 85 -10.71 7.09 1.28
C TYR A 85 -10.00 8.31 0.67
N GLN A 86 -8.71 8.50 0.96
CA GLN A 86 -7.88 9.57 0.39
C GLN A 86 -7.62 9.39 -1.11
N PHE A 87 -7.63 8.14 -1.62
CA PHE A 87 -7.50 7.87 -3.05
C PHE A 87 -8.79 8.23 -3.80
N ALA A 88 -9.95 7.88 -3.25
CA ALA A 88 -11.25 8.29 -3.79
C ALA A 88 -11.53 9.81 -3.61
N ASN A 89 -11.04 10.40 -2.52
CA ASN A 89 -11.26 11.80 -2.15
C ASN A 89 -9.93 12.54 -1.94
N PRO A 90 -9.28 13.07 -3.00
CA PRO A 90 -8.01 13.80 -2.88
C PRO A 90 -8.07 15.06 -1.98
N SER A 91 -9.28 15.56 -1.68
CA SER A 91 -9.54 16.66 -0.75
C SER A 91 -9.51 16.26 0.74
N ALA A 92 -9.45 14.96 1.07
CA ALA A 92 -9.53 14.46 2.45
C ALA A 92 -8.33 14.83 3.36
N GLY A 93 -7.30 15.48 2.81
CA GLY A 93 -6.16 15.98 3.59
C GLY A 93 -5.18 14.88 4.05
N LYS A 94 -4.38 15.22 5.06
CA LYS A 94 -3.29 14.36 5.58
C LYS A 94 -3.78 13.52 6.77
N LEU A 95 -3.37 12.26 6.82
CA LEU A 95 -3.48 11.45 8.03
C LEU A 95 -2.44 11.90 9.05
N VAL A 96 -2.84 12.04 10.31
CA VAL A 96 -1.94 12.10 11.47
C VAL A 96 -2.31 10.94 12.37
N TYR A 97 -1.37 10.02 12.60
CA TYR A 97 -1.58 8.83 13.42
C TYR A 97 -0.72 8.92 14.68
N CYS A 98 -1.34 8.86 15.86
CA CYS A 98 -0.67 9.02 17.14
C CYS A 98 -0.61 7.69 17.89
N THR A 99 0.59 7.19 18.16
CA THR A 99 0.84 6.04 19.04
C THR A 99 1.24 6.51 20.45
N ARG A 100 1.32 5.57 21.41
CA ARG A 100 1.83 5.83 22.77
C ARG A 100 3.31 5.48 22.90
N THR A 101 3.80 4.50 22.15
CA THR A 101 5.18 4.01 22.25
C THR A 101 5.87 3.90 20.89
N VAL A 102 7.20 3.81 20.92
CA VAL A 102 8.02 3.61 19.70
C VAL A 102 7.71 2.25 19.06
N PRO A 103 7.69 1.09 19.76
CA PRO A 103 7.31 -0.18 19.11
C PRO A 103 5.96 -0.17 18.41
N GLU A 104 4.94 0.49 18.98
CA GLU A 104 3.64 0.70 18.30
C GLU A 104 3.79 1.51 17.00
N MET A 105 4.67 2.51 16.99
CA MET A 105 4.94 3.41 15.87
C MET A 105 5.58 2.66 14.70
N ASN A 106 6.64 1.91 14.96
CA ASN A 106 7.33 1.10 13.94
C ASN A 106 6.36 0.04 13.34
N SER A 107 5.56 -0.65 14.16
CA SER A 107 4.55 -1.61 13.67
C SER A 107 3.46 -0.95 12.80
N VAL A 108 3.05 0.28 13.12
CA VAL A 108 2.12 1.05 12.25
C VAL A 108 2.76 1.35 10.89
N MET A 109 4.07 1.63 10.84
CA MET A 109 4.78 1.91 9.60
C MET A 109 4.98 0.64 8.73
N GLU A 110 5.27 -0.51 9.36
CA GLU A 110 5.30 -1.82 8.67
C GLU A 110 3.92 -2.21 8.09
N GLU A 111 2.84 -2.02 8.86
CA GLU A 111 1.47 -2.25 8.38
C GLU A 111 1.11 -1.28 7.24
N LEU A 112 1.47 0.01 7.35
CA LEU A 112 1.22 1.02 6.32
C LEU A 112 1.96 0.70 5.02
N ALA A 113 3.25 0.33 5.08
CA ALA A 113 4.01 -0.10 3.91
C ALA A 113 3.42 -1.35 3.26
N THR A 114 2.84 -2.26 4.06
CA THR A 114 2.11 -3.44 3.57
C THR A 114 0.81 -3.06 2.84
N VAL A 115 -0.03 -2.20 3.44
CA VAL A 115 -1.28 -1.69 2.83
C VAL A 115 -1.01 -0.94 1.53
N LEU A 116 -0.03 -0.03 1.52
CA LEU A 116 0.33 0.75 0.33
C LEU A 116 0.88 -0.15 -0.79
N SER A 117 1.75 -1.12 -0.45
CA SER A 117 2.29 -2.08 -1.43
C SER A 117 1.22 -2.96 -2.05
N TYR A 118 0.25 -3.42 -1.26
CA TYR A 118 -0.87 -4.18 -1.77
C TYR A 118 -1.73 -3.35 -2.72
N ARG A 119 -2.07 -2.10 -2.34
CA ARG A 119 -2.80 -1.17 -3.21
C ARG A 119 -2.05 -0.89 -4.52
N ALA A 120 -0.72 -0.83 -4.49
CA ALA A 120 0.13 -0.74 -5.68
C ALA A 120 -0.15 -1.86 -6.69
N GLU A 121 -0.05 -3.10 -6.21
CA GLU A 121 -0.12 -4.30 -7.03
C GLU A 121 -1.54 -4.45 -7.61
N GLN A 122 -2.58 -4.10 -6.85
CA GLN A 122 -3.97 -4.08 -7.34
C GLN A 122 -4.21 -3.01 -8.42
N LEU A 123 -3.73 -1.77 -8.24
CA LEU A 123 -3.91 -0.69 -9.22
C LEU A 123 -3.11 -0.94 -10.51
N GLN A 124 -1.95 -1.60 -10.42
CA GLN A 124 -1.18 -2.04 -11.58
C GLN A 124 -1.87 -3.20 -12.32
N ASP A 125 -2.45 -4.17 -11.60
CA ASP A 125 -3.23 -5.25 -12.23
C ASP A 125 -4.50 -4.72 -12.93
N ASP A 126 -5.17 -3.69 -12.41
CA ASP A 126 -6.28 -3.01 -13.09
C ASP A 126 -5.84 -2.40 -14.44
N GLN A 127 -4.73 -1.66 -14.45
CA GLN A 127 -4.17 -1.04 -15.67
C GLN A 127 -3.79 -2.10 -16.72
N ASN A 128 -3.05 -3.14 -16.32
CA ASN A 128 -2.65 -4.24 -17.19
C ASN A 128 -3.85 -5.00 -17.79
N GLN A 129 -5.00 -5.03 -17.12
CA GLN A 129 -6.22 -5.69 -17.65
C GLN A 129 -6.93 -4.83 -18.70
N GLN A 130 -6.87 -3.50 -18.60
CA GLN A 130 -7.48 -2.59 -19.57
C GLN A 130 -6.75 -2.60 -20.93
N GLU A 131 -5.41 -2.55 -20.94
CA GLU A 131 -4.61 -2.59 -22.18
C GLU A 131 -4.79 -3.87 -23.01
N VAL A 132 -5.11 -4.99 -22.34
CA VAL A 132 -5.38 -6.29 -22.97
C VAL A 132 -6.80 -6.38 -23.54
N GLY A 133 -7.73 -5.54 -23.09
CA GLY A 133 -9.10 -5.47 -23.61
C GLY A 133 -9.19 -4.74 -24.95
N ASP A 134 -8.53 -3.59 -25.07
CA ASP A 134 -8.68 -2.67 -26.22
C ASP A 134 -8.06 -3.23 -27.51
N ASN A 135 -6.89 -3.90 -27.41
CA ASN A 135 -6.21 -4.56 -28.52
C ASN A 135 -6.95 -5.79 -29.10
N GLY A 136 -8.16 -6.11 -28.62
CA GLY A 136 -9.04 -7.12 -29.21
C GLY A 136 -9.96 -6.60 -30.33
N GLY A 137 -9.98 -5.28 -30.59
CA GLY A 137 -11.10 -4.59 -31.25
C GLY A 137 -10.83 -3.92 -32.60
N THR A 138 -10.04 -4.50 -33.52
CA THR A 138 -9.83 -3.90 -34.86
C THR A 138 -10.21 -4.86 -36.00
N ALA A 139 -11.46 -4.78 -36.45
CA ALA A 139 -11.96 -5.52 -37.60
C ALA A 139 -12.08 -4.61 -38.85
N MET A 140 -11.37 -5.00 -39.91
CA MET A 140 -11.48 -4.60 -41.33
C MET A 140 -12.26 -3.32 -41.71
N ASP A 141 -11.56 -2.41 -42.38
CA ASP A 141 -11.88 -2.11 -43.79
C ASP A 141 -10.60 -2.34 -44.63
N GLY A 142 -10.68 -2.49 -45.95
CA GLY A 142 -9.54 -3.00 -46.73
C GLY A 142 -9.53 -2.70 -48.23
N SER A 143 -8.39 -3.02 -48.87
CA SER A 143 -8.22 -3.15 -50.32
C SER A 143 -6.81 -3.68 -50.67
N GLY A 144 -6.66 -4.35 -51.81
CA GLY A 144 -5.38 -4.84 -52.33
C GLY A 144 -5.33 -6.36 -52.50
N ALA A 145 -5.35 -6.83 -53.75
CA ALA A 145 -5.31 -8.25 -54.11
C ALA A 145 -3.91 -8.70 -54.59
N LYS A 146 -3.69 -10.03 -54.64
CA LYS A 146 -3.01 -10.87 -55.67
C LYS A 146 -2.77 -12.28 -55.09
N ASP A 147 -3.43 -13.31 -55.65
CA ASP A 147 -2.89 -14.29 -56.63
C ASP A 147 -2.06 -15.40 -55.93
N ILE A 148 -2.56 -16.66 -55.75
CA ILE A 148 -2.66 -17.78 -56.72
C ILE A 148 -1.26 -18.36 -57.02
N GLU A 149 -0.83 -19.51 -56.48
CA GLU A 149 -1.05 -20.93 -56.89
C GLU A 149 -0.57 -21.92 -55.76
N ASP A 150 -0.90 -23.23 -55.65
CA ASP A 150 -2.02 -24.09 -56.14
C ASP A 150 -2.03 -25.50 -55.43
N VAL A 151 -3.11 -26.29 -55.58
CA VAL A 151 -3.19 -27.80 -55.74
C VAL A 151 -2.30 -28.74 -54.86
N VAL A 152 -2.72 -29.78 -54.08
CA VAL A 152 -3.97 -30.43 -53.56
C VAL A 152 -3.55 -31.35 -52.33
N SER A 153 -4.25 -32.30 -51.66
CA SER A 153 -5.60 -32.94 -51.63
C SER A 153 -5.88 -33.64 -50.26
N ALA A 154 -7.03 -34.36 -50.16
CA ALA A 154 -7.35 -35.62 -49.43
C ALA A 154 -6.58 -36.05 -48.15
N ASP A 155 -7.20 -36.51 -47.05
CA ASP A 155 -8.62 -36.74 -46.72
C ASP A 155 -8.88 -36.60 -45.19
N THR A 156 -10.14 -36.43 -44.80
CA THR A 156 -10.68 -36.29 -43.42
C THR A 156 -10.71 -37.63 -42.63
N PRO A 157 -10.81 -37.67 -41.27
CA PRO A 157 -11.78 -36.90 -40.46
C PRO A 157 -11.34 -36.35 -39.08
N GLU A 158 -12.23 -35.52 -38.52
CA GLU A 158 -12.47 -35.16 -37.11
C GLU A 158 -11.31 -35.13 -36.08
N SER A 159 -11.00 -33.93 -35.58
CA SER A 159 -10.59 -33.76 -34.18
C SER A 159 -11.03 -32.42 -33.60
N ASN A 160 -12.05 -32.44 -32.73
CA ASN A 160 -12.51 -31.27 -31.98
C ASN A 160 -11.47 -30.92 -30.88
N ASN A 161 -10.68 -29.87 -31.08
CA ASN A 161 -9.62 -29.45 -30.15
C ASN A 161 -9.74 -27.94 -29.87
N GLY A 162 -10.52 -27.59 -28.85
CA GLY A 162 -10.77 -26.20 -28.48
C GLY A 162 -9.50 -25.41 -28.14
N VAL A 163 -9.58 -24.08 -28.32
CA VAL A 163 -8.45 -23.15 -28.17
C VAL A 163 -7.74 -23.32 -26.81
N ARG A 164 -6.57 -23.95 -26.84
CA ARG A 164 -5.74 -24.20 -25.66
C ARG A 164 -5.12 -22.90 -25.16
N LYS A 165 -5.87 -22.15 -24.32
CA LYS A 165 -5.38 -20.97 -23.59
C LYS A 165 -4.01 -21.30 -22.96
N ARG A 166 -2.93 -20.69 -23.47
CA ARG A 166 -1.54 -21.03 -23.11
C ARG A 166 -1.31 -20.72 -21.63
N LYS A 167 -1.35 -21.77 -20.79
CA LYS A 167 -1.26 -21.69 -19.32
C LYS A 167 0.12 -21.14 -18.92
N ARG A 168 0.22 -19.82 -18.72
CA ARG A 168 1.47 -19.14 -18.31
C ARG A 168 2.03 -19.82 -17.05
N ARG A 169 3.25 -20.36 -17.13
CA ARG A 169 3.98 -20.90 -15.98
C ARG A 169 4.29 -19.73 -15.04
N ARG A 170 3.76 -19.76 -13.82
CA ARG A 170 4.02 -18.71 -12.84
C ARG A 170 5.41 -18.87 -12.25
N VAL A 171 6.18 -17.78 -12.26
CA VAL A 171 7.40 -17.68 -11.42
C VAL A 171 6.92 -17.42 -10.01
N PHE A 172 7.00 -18.43 -9.14
CA PHE A 172 6.61 -18.31 -7.73
C PHE A 172 7.72 -17.56 -6.96
N ARG A 173 7.78 -16.23 -7.16
CA ARG A 173 8.71 -15.35 -6.44
C ARG A 173 8.22 -15.25 -4.99
N ARG A 174 8.74 -16.12 -4.11
CA ARG A 174 8.62 -15.96 -2.65
C ARG A 174 9.11 -14.55 -2.32
N LYS A 175 8.23 -13.66 -1.86
CA LYS A 175 8.58 -12.35 -1.28
C LYS A 175 9.21 -12.63 0.10
N GLY A 176 10.43 -13.14 0.08
CA GLY A 176 11.26 -13.42 1.26
C GLY A 176 11.97 -12.13 1.68
N GLY A 177 11.19 -11.19 2.19
CA GLY A 177 11.61 -9.86 2.63
C GLY A 177 10.41 -9.11 3.18
N GLY A 178 10.65 -8.15 4.07
CA GLY A 178 9.59 -7.31 4.64
C GLY A 178 8.91 -6.40 3.59
N PRO A 179 7.92 -5.60 4.00
CA PRO A 179 7.35 -4.58 3.13
C PRO A 179 8.45 -3.57 2.70
N PRO A 180 8.33 -2.99 1.49
CA PRO A 180 9.34 -2.06 0.97
C PRO A 180 9.30 -0.72 1.73
N MET A 181 10.31 -0.52 2.57
CA MET A 181 10.56 0.73 3.30
C MET A 181 11.54 1.63 2.54
N GLY A 182 11.55 2.92 2.89
CA GLY A 182 12.40 3.95 2.30
C GLY A 182 11.85 4.52 0.98
N SER A 183 12.75 5.17 0.22
CA SER A 183 12.49 5.73 -1.11
C SER A 183 12.36 4.63 -2.17
N ILE A 184 11.31 4.66 -2.98
CA ILE A 184 11.14 3.73 -4.11
C ILE A 184 11.62 4.44 -5.40
N PRO A 185 12.44 3.79 -6.25
CA PRO A 185 13.09 4.45 -7.40
C PRO A 185 12.16 4.73 -8.58
N ASP A 186 10.99 4.09 -8.64
CA ASP A 186 9.97 4.38 -9.63
C ASP A 186 9.12 5.59 -9.20
N ASN A 187 8.68 6.42 -10.16
CA ASN A 187 7.81 7.59 -9.93
C ASN A 187 6.47 7.27 -9.20
N GLY A 188 6.14 6.00 -9.00
CA GLY A 188 5.03 5.58 -8.16
C GLY A 188 5.29 5.68 -6.65
N GLY A 189 6.53 5.79 -6.17
CA GLY A 189 6.82 5.93 -4.74
C GLY A 189 6.31 4.76 -3.87
N ALA A 190 6.03 5.04 -2.58
CA ALA A 190 5.54 4.05 -1.61
C ALA A 190 4.36 3.23 -2.13
N GLY A 191 4.64 1.97 -2.48
CA GLY A 191 3.64 1.11 -3.11
C GLY A 191 2.93 1.81 -4.29
N GLY A 192 3.70 2.28 -5.28
CA GLY A 192 3.19 2.65 -6.61
C GLY A 192 2.10 3.73 -6.68
N SER A 193 1.81 4.41 -5.56
CA SER A 193 0.60 5.23 -5.35
C SER A 193 0.89 6.68 -4.91
N GLY A 194 2.11 7.15 -5.11
CA GLY A 194 2.56 8.54 -4.89
C GLY A 194 2.74 8.96 -3.43
N VAL A 195 2.43 8.08 -2.46
CA VAL A 195 2.36 8.45 -1.03
C VAL A 195 3.74 8.71 -0.44
N LEU A 196 3.82 9.75 0.39
CA LEU A 196 4.91 9.99 1.35
C LEU A 196 4.37 9.76 2.76
N ALA A 197 4.97 8.82 3.50
CA ALA A 197 4.66 8.53 4.89
C ALA A 197 5.93 8.69 5.75
N LEU A 198 5.81 9.44 6.85
CA LEU A 198 6.93 9.82 7.70
C LEU A 198 6.64 9.45 9.16
N CYS A 199 7.56 8.71 9.75
CA CYS A 199 7.67 8.49 11.19
C CYS A 199 8.30 9.74 11.83
N LEU A 200 7.87 10.11 13.03
CA LEU A 200 8.40 11.26 13.77
C LEU A 200 8.51 10.93 15.25
N SER A 201 9.73 11.01 15.78
CA SER A 201 10.05 10.60 17.15
C SER A 201 10.81 11.68 17.92
N SER A 202 11.29 11.34 19.13
CA SER A 202 12.16 12.25 19.89
C SER A 202 13.57 12.33 19.27
N ARG A 203 14.31 13.42 19.52
CA ARG A 203 15.69 13.58 19.00
C ARG A 203 16.61 12.41 19.34
N ARG A 204 16.42 11.78 20.50
CA ARG A 204 17.18 10.59 20.93
C ARG A 204 17.08 9.41 19.95
N ASN A 205 16.02 9.34 19.16
CA ASN A 205 15.78 8.25 18.22
C ASN A 205 16.13 8.62 16.76
N MET A 206 16.44 9.90 16.49
CA MET A 206 16.63 10.43 15.12
C MET A 206 17.92 11.26 14.96
N CYS A 207 18.70 11.47 16.03
CA CYS A 207 19.98 12.16 15.96
C CYS A 207 21.07 11.21 15.47
N VAL A 208 21.95 11.73 14.60
CA VAL A 208 23.10 10.99 14.03
C VAL A 208 24.45 11.58 14.47
N HIS A 209 24.44 12.61 15.34
CA HIS A 209 25.66 13.27 15.81
C HIS A 209 26.25 12.50 16.99
N GLU A 210 27.43 11.90 16.81
CA GLU A 210 28.07 10.96 17.76
C GLU A 210 28.01 11.45 19.22
N ARG A 211 28.60 12.61 19.51
CA ARG A 211 28.57 13.27 20.83
C ARG A 211 27.17 13.43 21.46
N VAL A 212 26.11 13.56 20.65
CA VAL A 212 24.73 13.73 21.13
C VAL A 212 24.05 12.37 21.36
N MET A 213 24.46 11.33 20.63
CA MET A 213 23.99 9.95 20.85
C MET A 213 24.59 9.32 22.12
N GLU A 214 25.73 9.82 22.59
CA GLU A 214 26.36 9.41 23.85
C GLU A 214 25.64 9.91 25.11
N GLU A 215 24.75 10.91 24.99
CA GLU A 215 24.05 11.53 26.13
C GLU A 215 23.01 10.60 26.77
N SER A 216 23.02 10.50 28.10
CA SER A 216 22.38 9.38 28.80
C SER A 216 20.86 9.50 28.98
N ASP A 217 20.32 10.71 29.13
CA ASP A 217 18.89 11.02 29.30
C ASP A 217 18.31 11.76 28.07
N ARG A 218 17.09 12.33 28.13
CA ARG A 218 16.46 12.98 26.95
C ARG A 218 16.73 14.47 26.91
N GLU A 219 16.76 15.06 28.09
CA GLU A 219 16.98 16.47 28.37
C GLU A 219 18.42 16.87 28.00
N ALA A 220 19.41 16.01 28.26
CA ALA A 220 20.80 16.14 27.85
C ALA A 220 20.96 16.04 26.32
N VAL A 221 20.32 15.06 25.67
CA VAL A 221 20.27 14.96 24.19
C VAL A 221 19.73 16.25 23.58
N ASP A 222 18.63 16.79 24.10
CA ASP A 222 18.03 18.02 23.59
C ASP A 222 18.88 19.27 23.89
N ALA A 223 19.57 19.31 25.03
CA ALA A 223 20.49 20.39 25.40
C ALA A 223 21.78 20.37 24.56
N ALA A 224 22.39 19.20 24.35
CA ALA A 224 23.58 19.01 23.53
C ALA A 224 23.28 19.28 22.04
N CYS A 225 22.14 18.83 21.52
CA CYS A 225 21.69 19.21 20.19
C CYS A 225 21.52 20.74 20.08
N ARG A 226 20.87 21.37 21.07
CA ARG A 226 20.63 22.82 21.07
C ARG A 226 21.90 23.66 21.23
N SER A 227 22.92 23.18 21.94
CA SER A 227 24.17 23.91 22.15
C SER A 227 25.02 24.08 20.89
N MET A 228 24.73 23.31 19.83
CA MET A 228 25.39 23.36 18.52
C MET A 228 24.49 23.88 17.38
N THR A 229 23.16 23.96 17.59
CA THR A 229 22.17 24.28 16.53
C THR A 229 21.32 25.53 16.79
N ALA A 230 21.35 26.11 18.00
CA ALA A 230 20.57 27.30 18.28
C ALA A 230 21.09 28.53 17.51
N THR A 231 20.19 29.43 17.10
CA THR A 231 20.50 30.58 16.23
C THR A 231 21.67 31.45 16.74
N TRP A 232 21.74 31.68 18.05
CA TRP A 232 22.83 32.45 18.68
C TRP A 232 24.21 31.75 18.65
N VAL A 233 24.23 30.42 18.50
CA VAL A 233 25.46 29.63 18.32
C VAL A 233 25.96 29.82 16.89
N LEU A 234 25.08 29.62 15.91
CA LEU A 234 25.38 29.78 14.49
C LEU A 234 25.83 31.21 14.16
N GLU A 235 25.14 32.22 14.69
CA GLU A 235 25.57 33.62 14.60
C GLU A 235 26.97 33.87 15.18
N ARG A 236 27.32 33.21 16.30
CA ARG A 236 28.60 33.41 16.97
C ARG A 236 29.74 32.65 16.27
N ALA A 237 29.47 31.47 15.73
CA ALA A 237 30.37 30.73 14.86
C ALA A 237 30.62 31.50 13.54
N ALA A 238 29.60 32.09 12.94
CA ALA A 238 29.74 32.94 11.76
C ALA A 238 30.55 34.22 12.02
N LYS A 239 30.39 34.84 13.21
CA LYS A 239 31.15 36.03 13.63
C LYS A 239 32.60 35.70 14.01
N ASN A 240 32.86 34.50 14.53
CA ASN A 240 34.19 34.01 14.93
C ASN A 240 34.35 32.52 14.57
N PRO A 241 34.78 32.18 13.33
CA PRO A 241 34.93 30.80 12.88
C PRO A 241 35.86 29.99 13.80
N GLY A 242 35.45 28.76 14.11
CA GLY A 242 36.19 27.86 15.02
C GLY A 242 36.08 28.20 16.52
N SER A 243 35.30 29.21 16.93
CA SER A 243 35.14 29.57 18.35
C SER A 243 34.10 28.73 19.12
N ILE A 244 33.20 28.05 18.41
CA ILE A 244 32.21 27.11 18.96
C ILE A 244 31.99 25.98 17.95
N GLU A 245 31.76 24.77 18.44
CA GLU A 245 31.32 23.59 17.67
C GLU A 245 29.88 23.76 17.16
N THR A 246 29.67 23.61 15.85
CA THR A 246 28.34 23.56 15.23
C THR A 246 28.05 22.16 14.71
N CYS A 247 26.78 21.83 14.50
CA CYS A 247 26.37 20.49 14.07
C CYS A 247 26.42 20.38 12.53
N PRO A 248 27.38 19.66 11.93
CA PRO A 248 27.55 19.63 10.47
C PRO A 248 26.34 19.07 9.73
N TYR A 249 25.59 18.15 10.35
CA TYR A 249 24.34 17.63 9.78
C TYR A 249 23.24 18.71 9.70
N TYR A 250 23.15 19.58 10.71
CA TYR A 250 22.20 20.70 10.72
C TYR A 250 22.64 21.79 9.75
N ASP A 251 23.93 22.15 9.76
CA ASP A 251 24.48 23.20 8.91
C ASP A 251 24.36 22.85 7.42
N ASN A 252 24.65 21.60 7.04
CA ASN A 252 24.46 21.10 5.67
C ASN A 252 22.98 21.08 5.25
N PHE A 253 22.06 20.68 6.14
CA PHE A 253 20.62 20.71 5.86
C PHE A 253 20.10 22.15 5.68
N HIS A 254 20.51 23.07 6.56
CA HIS A 254 20.16 24.48 6.48
C HIS A 254 20.79 25.17 5.25
N ALA A 255 21.97 24.74 4.81
CA ALA A 255 22.62 25.25 3.59
C ALA A 255 21.98 24.68 2.30
N ALA A 256 21.46 23.45 2.32
CA ALA A 256 20.70 22.87 1.21
C ALA A 256 19.32 23.51 1.04
N GLY A 257 18.68 23.92 2.14
CA GLY A 257 17.44 24.70 2.16
C GLY A 257 16.16 23.87 1.96
N GLU A 258 15.01 24.56 2.11
CA GLU A 258 13.67 23.96 2.13
C GLU A 258 13.23 23.31 0.79
N SER A 259 13.99 23.51 -0.29
CA SER A 259 13.72 22.91 -1.61
C SER A 259 14.00 21.41 -1.70
N THR A 260 14.56 20.79 -0.66
CA THR A 260 14.85 19.35 -0.61
C THR A 260 13.59 18.55 -0.26
N SER A 261 12.77 18.23 -1.26
CA SER A 261 11.59 17.35 -1.08
C SER A 261 12.01 15.89 -0.86
N LEU A 262 11.47 15.26 0.19
CA LEU A 262 11.57 13.82 0.40
C LEU A 262 10.77 13.06 -0.68
N PRO A 263 11.38 12.12 -1.43
CA PRO A 263 10.67 11.38 -2.45
C PRO A 263 9.66 10.41 -1.83
N SER A 264 8.57 10.14 -2.54
CA SER A 264 7.48 9.27 -2.07
C SER A 264 7.99 7.89 -1.64
N GLY A 265 7.68 7.51 -0.40
CA GLY A 265 8.32 6.41 0.34
C GLY A 265 7.70 6.28 1.73
N VAL A 266 8.02 5.19 2.44
CA VAL A 266 7.62 4.98 3.85
C VAL A 266 8.88 5.00 4.71
N TYR A 267 9.07 6.05 5.50
CA TYR A 267 10.28 6.27 6.28
C TYR A 267 9.98 6.10 7.77
N ASP A 268 10.67 5.16 8.40
CA ASP A 268 10.65 4.86 9.84
C ASP A 268 11.89 5.43 10.53
#